data_AF-A0A7V9LBY8-F1
#
_entry.id   AF-A0A7V9LBY8-F1
#
_cell.length_a   1.000
_cell.length_b   1.000
_cell.length_c   1.000
_cell.angle_alpha   90.00
_cell.angle_beta   90.00
_cell.angle_gamma   90.00
#
_symmetry.space_group_name_H-M   'P 1'
#
loop_
_entity.id
_entity.type
_entity.pdbx_description
1 polymer ?
#
loop_
_entity_poly.entity_id
_entity_poly.type
_entity_poly.pdbx_seq_one_letter_code
_entity_poly.pdbx_strand_id
1 'polypeptide(L)'
;MTAALLDAIAEAPNDDGPRLVYADWLQQQADETGRAHGEYIALACSTQRNPKRTLRMRELFDRHADAWLGPVATVTDPRRRSWARGFLDGCSMIARRPHPDVEPTLGHAAWRTLRVLTAHDTTIPYNEVTRLICETSNLKALYVPQLSLDVIAASAHAPRITELAVAPSGSQLHQLFPLLSAECFAGVRRLHLFGAVPAMLPEVERKDLTLIVITVPGTIQYWLPALDEARSRLTEVRLVSSVFPLLERRGMELVLQPDEDRRWNRLEVRWSEHDEARLRDAIIHRLGQLPVGSLSRLSFVGPPTAQFDVARWKTRVLHAVRHLDLAID
;
A
#
# COMPACT_ATOMS: atom_id res chain seq x y z
N MET A 1 -7.07 -31.27 8.12
CA MET A 1 -5.61 -31.12 7.95
C MET A 1 -5.23 -29.86 7.19
N THR A 2 -5.95 -29.51 6.11
CA THR A 2 -5.68 -28.31 5.28
C THR A 2 -5.81 -26.97 6.02
N ALA A 3 -6.86 -26.79 6.84
CA ALA A 3 -7.09 -25.54 7.56
C ALA A 3 -5.92 -25.17 8.49
N ALA A 4 -5.42 -26.14 9.26
CA ALA A 4 -4.30 -25.93 10.19
C ALA A 4 -2.98 -25.55 9.48
N LEU A 5 -2.70 -26.13 8.31
CA LEU A 5 -1.52 -25.75 7.52
C LEU A 5 -1.65 -24.33 6.98
N LEU A 6 -2.84 -23.94 6.50
CA LEU A 6 -3.10 -22.59 6.03
C LEU A 6 -3.03 -21.56 7.16
N ASP A 7 -3.48 -21.92 8.36
CA ASP A 7 -3.33 -21.07 9.55
C ASP A 7 -1.85 -20.88 9.91
N ALA A 8 -1.04 -21.95 9.90
CA ALA A 8 0.39 -21.85 10.12
C ALA A 8 1.11 -20.97 9.06
N ILE A 9 0.70 -21.08 7.79
CA ILE A 9 1.22 -20.24 6.68
C ILE A 9 0.88 -18.76 6.88
N ALA A 10 -0.33 -18.50 7.38
CA ALA A 10 -0.82 -17.17 7.68
C ALA A 10 -0.13 -16.53 8.90
N GLU A 11 0.06 -17.31 9.97
CA GLU A 11 0.72 -16.88 11.21
C GLU A 11 2.21 -16.58 10.99
N ALA A 12 2.87 -17.32 10.09
CA ALA A 12 4.29 -17.15 9.76
C ALA A 12 4.49 -16.83 8.26
N PRO A 13 4.16 -15.60 7.80
CA PRO A 13 4.14 -15.28 6.37
C PRO A 13 5.51 -15.31 5.68
N ASN A 14 6.60 -15.26 6.45
CA ASN A 14 7.97 -15.29 5.95
C ASN A 14 8.66 -16.65 6.15
N ASP A 15 7.98 -17.62 6.78
CA ASP A 15 8.52 -18.96 6.99
C ASP A 15 8.14 -19.87 5.81
N ASP A 16 9.13 -20.34 5.06
CA ASP A 16 8.90 -21.24 3.94
C ASP A 16 8.56 -22.68 4.41
N GLY A 17 8.80 -23.03 5.69
CA GLY A 17 8.56 -24.38 6.24
C GLY A 17 7.12 -24.87 6.11
N PRO A 18 6.12 -24.18 6.70
CA PRO A 18 4.71 -24.56 6.56
C PRO A 18 4.22 -24.57 5.10
N ARG A 19 4.78 -23.70 4.26
CA ARG A 19 4.46 -23.62 2.83
C ARG A 19 4.95 -24.83 2.07
N LEU A 20 6.16 -25.29 2.34
CA LEU A 20 6.74 -26.48 1.72
C LEU A 20 6.00 -27.74 2.14
N VAL A 21 5.60 -27.85 3.42
CA VAL A 21 4.75 -28.97 3.88
C VAL A 21 3.40 -28.98 3.16
N TYR A 22 2.76 -27.83 2.99
CA TYR A 22 1.51 -27.71 2.24
C TYR A 22 1.70 -28.01 0.74
N ALA A 23 2.82 -27.57 0.15
CA ALA A 23 3.17 -27.86 -1.23
C ALA A 23 3.37 -29.37 -1.49
N ASP A 24 4.05 -30.07 -0.59
CA ASP A 24 4.24 -31.51 -0.67
C ASP A 24 2.91 -32.25 -0.53
N TRP A 25 2.07 -31.82 0.41
CA TRP A 25 0.72 -32.37 0.57
C TRP A 25 -0.14 -32.20 -0.69
N LEU A 26 -0.11 -31.02 -1.30
CA LEU A 26 -0.82 -30.72 -2.55
C LEU A 26 -0.34 -31.58 -3.72
N GLN A 27 0.97 -31.78 -3.85
CA GLN A 27 1.57 -32.60 -4.92
C GLN A 27 1.22 -34.10 -4.83
N GLN A 28 0.81 -34.57 -3.66
CA GLN A 28 0.36 -35.95 -3.43
C GLN A 28 -1.15 -36.14 -3.68
N GLN A 29 -1.92 -35.06 -3.90
CA GLN A 29 -3.35 -35.17 -4.20
C GLN A 29 -3.58 -35.65 -5.64
N ALA A 30 -4.74 -36.27 -5.89
CA ALA A 30 -5.11 -36.70 -7.25
C ALA A 30 -5.47 -35.52 -8.18
N ASP A 31 -5.88 -34.39 -7.61
CA ASP A 31 -6.29 -33.20 -8.36
C ASP A 31 -5.10 -32.50 -9.04
N GLU A 32 -5.19 -32.32 -10.36
CA GLU A 32 -4.15 -31.69 -11.17
C GLU A 32 -3.93 -30.21 -10.78
N THR A 33 -5.01 -29.49 -10.46
CA THR A 33 -4.92 -28.07 -10.10
C THR A 33 -4.16 -27.88 -8.79
N GLY A 34 -4.48 -28.71 -7.78
CA GLY A 34 -3.78 -28.75 -6.50
C GLY A 34 -2.31 -29.13 -6.67
N ARG A 35 -2.00 -30.17 -7.45
CA ARG A 35 -0.61 -30.55 -7.73
C ARG A 35 0.19 -29.43 -8.39
N ALA A 36 -0.40 -28.75 -9.37
CA ALA A 36 0.21 -27.59 -10.03
C ALA A 36 0.44 -26.43 -9.04
N HIS A 37 -0.47 -26.22 -8.08
CA HIS A 37 -0.30 -25.23 -7.03
C HIS A 37 0.86 -25.59 -6.09
N GLY A 38 0.96 -26.86 -5.69
CA GLY A 38 2.06 -27.36 -4.87
C GLY A 38 3.41 -27.19 -5.55
N GLU A 39 3.53 -27.55 -6.84
CA GLU A 39 4.74 -27.29 -7.64
C GLU A 39 5.08 -25.79 -7.66
N TYR A 40 4.08 -24.93 -7.89
CA TYR A 40 4.29 -23.48 -7.91
C TYR A 40 4.80 -22.94 -6.56
N ILE A 41 4.24 -23.38 -5.43
CA ILE A 41 4.68 -22.99 -4.09
C ILE A 41 6.13 -23.42 -3.84
N ALA A 42 6.47 -24.68 -4.15
CA ALA A 42 7.83 -25.20 -3.97
C ALA A 42 8.85 -24.40 -4.81
N LEU A 43 8.51 -24.10 -6.06
CA LEU A 43 9.32 -23.24 -6.92
C LEU A 43 9.41 -21.81 -6.36
N ALA A 44 8.34 -21.24 -5.80
CA ALA A 44 8.34 -19.89 -5.25
C ALA A 44 9.18 -19.74 -3.96
N CYS A 45 9.29 -20.81 -3.16
CA CYS A 45 10.09 -20.86 -1.93
C CYS A 45 11.59 -21.14 -2.20
N SER A 46 11.94 -21.73 -3.34
CA SER A 46 13.34 -22.01 -3.67
C SER A 46 14.22 -20.74 -3.76
N THR A 47 15.39 -20.78 -3.14
CA THR A 47 16.40 -19.70 -3.19
C THR A 47 17.28 -19.76 -4.45
N GLN A 48 17.25 -20.87 -5.19
CA GLN A 48 18.08 -21.06 -6.37
C GLN A 48 17.58 -20.24 -7.56
N ARG A 49 18.43 -19.35 -8.09
CA ARG A 49 18.13 -18.59 -9.31
C ARG A 49 18.33 -19.48 -10.54
N ASN A 50 17.25 -19.81 -11.24
CA ASN A 50 17.27 -20.64 -12.44
C ASN A 50 16.25 -20.12 -13.46
N PRO A 51 16.65 -19.73 -14.68
CA PRO A 51 15.73 -19.27 -15.72
C PRO A 51 14.61 -20.27 -16.06
N LYS A 52 14.90 -21.58 -16.03
CA LYS A 52 13.90 -22.64 -16.27
C LYS A 52 12.82 -22.65 -15.19
N ARG A 53 13.20 -22.41 -13.93
CA ARG A 53 12.26 -22.26 -12.81
C ARG A 53 11.34 -21.07 -13.06
N THR A 54 11.88 -19.91 -13.42
CA THR A 54 11.06 -18.71 -13.68
C THR A 54 10.07 -18.95 -14.83
N LEU A 55 10.50 -19.61 -15.91
CA LEU A 55 9.63 -19.97 -17.02
C LEU A 55 8.51 -20.92 -16.58
N ARG A 56 8.85 -21.96 -15.80
CA ARG A 56 7.88 -22.93 -15.29
C ARG A 56 6.87 -22.30 -14.32
N MET A 57 7.33 -21.44 -13.41
CA MET A 57 6.45 -20.69 -12.52
C MET A 57 5.46 -19.84 -13.31
N ARG A 58 5.92 -19.15 -14.35
CA ARG A 58 5.05 -18.37 -15.21
C ARG A 58 4.02 -19.24 -15.93
N GLU A 59 4.44 -20.37 -16.50
CA GLU A 59 3.54 -21.32 -17.15
C GLU A 59 2.43 -21.80 -16.21
N LEU A 60 2.80 -22.24 -15.00
CA LEU A 60 1.84 -22.69 -13.98
C LEU A 60 0.87 -21.58 -13.60
N PHE A 61 1.39 -20.38 -13.38
CA PHE A 61 0.59 -19.22 -13.01
C PHE A 61 -0.40 -18.83 -14.10
N ASP A 62 0.07 -18.66 -15.34
CA ASP A 62 -0.75 -18.26 -16.49
C ASP A 62 -1.88 -19.26 -16.75
N ARG A 63 -1.66 -20.55 -16.43
CA ARG A 63 -2.65 -21.62 -16.63
C ARG A 63 -3.61 -21.81 -15.47
N HIS A 64 -3.16 -21.69 -14.22
CA HIS A 64 -3.91 -22.17 -13.06
C HIS A 64 -4.24 -21.13 -11.99
N ALA A 65 -3.73 -19.88 -12.07
CA ALA A 65 -3.89 -18.90 -10.99
C ALA A 65 -5.36 -18.61 -10.60
N ASP A 66 -6.27 -18.52 -11.57
CA ASP A 66 -7.70 -18.34 -11.29
C ASP A 66 -8.31 -19.58 -10.61
N ALA A 67 -7.92 -20.77 -11.05
CA ALA A 67 -8.41 -22.02 -10.48
C ALA A 67 -7.97 -22.20 -9.01
N TRP A 68 -6.76 -21.75 -8.66
CA TRP A 68 -6.27 -21.76 -7.26
C TRP A 68 -7.09 -20.85 -6.34
N LEU A 69 -7.65 -19.77 -6.88
CA LEU A 69 -8.49 -18.84 -6.12
C LEU A 69 -9.95 -19.30 -6.06
N GLY A 70 -10.39 -20.16 -6.98
CA GLY A 70 -11.78 -20.62 -7.04
C GLY A 70 -12.76 -19.46 -7.12
N PRO A 71 -13.82 -19.41 -6.28
CA PRO A 71 -14.76 -18.29 -6.25
C PRO A 71 -14.10 -16.93 -5.99
N VAL A 72 -12.96 -16.87 -5.29
CA VAL A 72 -12.25 -15.60 -5.03
C VAL A 72 -11.75 -14.94 -6.32
N ALA A 73 -11.51 -15.72 -7.39
CA ALA A 73 -11.13 -15.16 -8.68
C ALA A 73 -12.22 -14.24 -9.26
N THR A 74 -13.49 -14.49 -8.96
CA THR A 74 -14.61 -13.74 -9.56
C THR A 74 -14.82 -12.37 -8.92
N VAL A 75 -14.34 -12.15 -7.69
CA VAL A 75 -14.49 -10.89 -6.94
C VAL A 75 -13.20 -10.06 -6.91
N THR A 76 -12.08 -10.58 -7.42
CA THR A 76 -10.78 -9.89 -7.44
C THR A 76 -10.32 -9.53 -8.85
N ASP A 77 -9.80 -8.31 -9.05
CA ASP A 77 -9.28 -7.87 -10.34
C ASP A 77 -7.96 -8.60 -10.67
N PRO A 78 -7.91 -9.44 -11.73
CA PRO A 78 -6.72 -10.21 -12.08
C PRO A 78 -5.48 -9.35 -12.36
N ARG A 79 -5.65 -8.09 -12.77
CA ARG A 79 -4.54 -7.16 -13.02
C ARG A 79 -3.97 -6.54 -11.75
N ARG A 80 -4.68 -6.68 -10.63
CA ARG A 80 -4.36 -6.05 -9.34
C ARG A 80 -4.24 -7.08 -8.23
N ARG A 81 -3.80 -8.29 -8.56
CA ARG A 81 -3.41 -9.33 -7.59
C ARG A 81 -1.90 -9.31 -7.41
N SER A 82 -1.46 -9.43 -6.17
CA SER A 82 -0.08 -9.72 -5.82
C SER A 82 -0.02 -11.08 -5.16
N TRP A 83 1.07 -11.78 -5.45
CA TRP A 83 1.31 -13.14 -4.96
C TRP A 83 2.63 -13.18 -4.21
N ALA A 84 2.63 -13.82 -3.06
CA ALA A 84 3.83 -14.03 -2.26
C ALA A 84 3.97 -15.53 -1.97
N ARG A 85 5.12 -16.11 -2.36
CA ARG A 85 5.46 -17.50 -2.07
C ARG A 85 4.37 -18.52 -2.42
N GLY A 86 3.63 -18.28 -3.50
CA GLY A 86 2.56 -19.17 -3.96
C GLY A 86 1.14 -18.83 -3.53
N PHE A 87 0.95 -17.79 -2.73
CA PHE A 87 -0.36 -17.44 -2.16
C PHE A 87 -0.78 -16.02 -2.54
N LEU A 88 -2.09 -15.77 -2.53
CA LEU A 88 -2.63 -14.42 -2.69
C LEU A 88 -2.21 -13.57 -1.48
N ASP A 89 -1.47 -12.50 -1.75
CA ASP A 89 -0.90 -11.62 -0.72
C ASP A 89 -1.63 -10.28 -0.65
N GLY A 90 -2.10 -9.81 -1.80
CA GLY A 90 -2.90 -8.60 -1.88
C GLY A 90 -3.76 -8.57 -3.14
N CYS A 91 -4.94 -7.97 -3.07
CA CYS A 91 -5.83 -7.82 -4.21
C CYS A 91 -6.65 -6.53 -4.19
N SER A 92 -7.11 -6.10 -5.36
CA SER A 92 -8.22 -5.17 -5.48
C SER A 92 -9.52 -5.91 -5.80
N MET A 93 -10.63 -5.47 -5.21
CA MET A 93 -11.96 -5.97 -5.57
C MET A 93 -12.37 -5.44 -6.95
N ILE A 94 -13.18 -6.22 -7.67
CA ILE A 94 -13.63 -5.86 -9.02
C ILE A 94 -14.53 -4.62 -9.01
N ALA A 95 -14.34 -3.77 -10.02
CA ALA A 95 -15.07 -2.53 -10.28
C ALA A 95 -15.98 -2.63 -11.52
N ARG A 96 -16.56 -3.81 -11.80
CA ARG A 96 -17.33 -4.10 -13.03
C ARG A 96 -18.78 -4.45 -12.72
N ARG A 97 -19.67 -4.17 -13.67
CA ARG A 97 -21.09 -4.52 -13.58
C ARG A 97 -21.46 -5.64 -14.57
N PRO A 98 -22.37 -6.56 -14.21
CA PRO A 98 -22.95 -6.75 -12.87
C PRO A 98 -21.86 -7.10 -11.84
N HIS A 99 -22.05 -6.71 -10.57
CA HIS A 99 -21.08 -7.06 -9.54
C HIS A 99 -21.17 -8.59 -9.29
N PRO A 100 -20.03 -9.24 -9.07
CA PRO A 100 -20.00 -10.65 -8.69
C PRO A 100 -20.60 -10.85 -7.30
N ASP A 101 -21.25 -11.99 -7.09
CA ASP A 101 -21.74 -12.40 -5.77
C ASP A 101 -20.54 -12.74 -4.86
N VAL A 102 -20.47 -12.10 -3.70
CA VAL A 102 -19.40 -12.32 -2.71
C VAL A 102 -19.68 -13.53 -1.83
N GLU A 103 -20.95 -13.95 -1.67
CA GLU A 103 -21.34 -15.01 -0.75
C GLU A 103 -20.55 -16.33 -0.95
N PRO A 104 -20.31 -16.81 -2.20
CA PRO A 104 -19.53 -18.03 -2.43
C PRO A 104 -18.06 -17.92 -2.05
N THR A 105 -17.56 -16.69 -1.82
CA THR A 105 -16.17 -16.42 -1.47
C THR A 105 -15.95 -16.33 0.04
N LEU A 106 -17.01 -16.20 0.83
CA LEU A 106 -16.93 -16.05 2.28
C LEU A 106 -16.36 -17.32 2.93
N GLY A 107 -15.48 -17.14 3.91
CA GLY A 107 -14.72 -18.23 4.52
C GLY A 107 -13.74 -18.98 3.61
N HIS A 108 -13.56 -18.58 2.34
CA HIS A 108 -12.68 -19.27 1.41
C HIS A 108 -11.20 -19.20 1.83
N ALA A 109 -10.48 -20.32 1.66
CA ALA A 109 -9.09 -20.48 2.08
C ALA A 109 -8.13 -19.42 1.51
N ALA A 110 -8.37 -18.95 0.28
CA ALA A 110 -7.52 -17.95 -0.38
C ALA A 110 -7.48 -16.59 0.36
N TRP A 111 -8.47 -16.29 1.21
CA TRP A 111 -8.46 -15.08 2.02
C TRP A 111 -7.52 -15.17 3.23
N ARG A 112 -7.17 -16.38 3.68
CA ARG A 112 -6.37 -16.57 4.90
C ARG A 112 -4.98 -15.95 4.79
N THR A 113 -4.39 -15.91 3.61
CA THR A 113 -3.06 -15.32 3.40
C THR A 113 -3.10 -13.86 2.96
N LEU A 114 -4.29 -13.29 2.73
CA LEU A 114 -4.42 -11.94 2.23
C LEU A 114 -3.99 -10.92 3.30
N ARG A 115 -3.01 -10.09 2.96
CA ARG A 115 -2.50 -9.01 3.83
C ARG A 115 -2.91 -7.62 3.37
N VAL A 116 -3.17 -7.43 2.07
CA VAL A 116 -3.56 -6.13 1.50
C VAL A 116 -4.85 -6.23 0.69
N LEU A 117 -5.86 -5.44 1.06
CA LEU A 117 -7.13 -5.39 0.34
C LEU A 117 -7.45 -3.96 -0.09
N THR A 118 -7.81 -3.80 -1.36
CA THR A 118 -8.29 -2.54 -1.92
C THR A 118 -9.72 -2.69 -2.43
N ALA A 119 -10.64 -1.91 -1.88
CA ALA A 119 -12.07 -1.93 -2.19
C ALA A 119 -12.67 -0.52 -2.37
N HIS A 120 -11.85 0.48 -2.75
CA HIS A 120 -12.31 1.87 -2.94
C HIS A 120 -13.15 2.09 -4.20
N ASP A 121 -12.82 1.43 -5.30
CA ASP A 121 -13.49 1.58 -6.61
C ASP A 121 -14.44 0.41 -6.90
N THR A 122 -14.86 -0.36 -5.90
CA THR A 122 -15.64 -1.57 -6.16
C THR A 122 -17.10 -1.26 -6.49
N THR A 123 -17.68 -2.09 -7.36
CA THR A 123 -19.12 -2.10 -7.65
C THR A 123 -19.91 -3.00 -6.69
N ILE A 124 -19.20 -3.73 -5.83
CA ILE A 124 -19.76 -4.63 -4.83
C ILE A 124 -20.39 -3.80 -3.70
N PRO A 125 -21.59 -4.18 -3.20
CA PRO A 125 -22.23 -3.50 -2.08
C PRO A 125 -21.34 -3.41 -0.82
N TYR A 126 -21.32 -2.26 -0.15
CA TYR A 126 -20.42 -2.01 0.98
C TYR A 126 -20.61 -2.95 2.17
N ASN A 127 -21.83 -3.41 2.41
CA ASN A 127 -22.14 -4.40 3.44
C ASN A 127 -21.45 -5.75 3.15
N GLU A 128 -21.41 -6.18 1.88
CA GLU A 128 -20.72 -7.41 1.47
C GLU A 128 -19.20 -7.26 1.59
N VAL A 129 -18.65 -6.12 1.13
CA VAL A 129 -17.23 -5.79 1.31
C VAL A 129 -16.84 -5.81 2.79
N THR A 130 -17.70 -5.23 3.65
CA THR A 130 -17.42 -5.17 5.09
C THR A 130 -17.44 -6.56 5.73
N ARG A 131 -18.40 -7.42 5.35
CA ARG A 131 -18.44 -8.81 5.82
C ARG A 131 -17.16 -9.55 5.42
N LEU A 132 -16.74 -9.43 4.16
CA LEU A 132 -15.49 -10.02 3.67
C LEU A 132 -14.26 -9.53 4.46
N ILE A 133 -14.15 -8.22 4.72
CA ILE A 133 -13.07 -7.64 5.52
C ILE A 133 -13.03 -8.26 6.91
N CYS A 134 -14.17 -8.39 7.57
CA CYS A 134 -14.27 -8.96 8.92
C CYS A 134 -13.96 -10.45 8.99
N GLU A 135 -14.05 -11.18 7.88
CA GLU A 135 -13.64 -12.58 7.80
C GLU A 135 -12.16 -12.77 7.44
N THR A 136 -11.46 -11.70 7.05
CA THR A 136 -10.06 -11.73 6.62
C THR A 136 -9.12 -11.37 7.77
N SER A 137 -8.86 -12.34 8.67
CA SER A 137 -8.11 -12.11 9.92
C SER A 137 -6.67 -11.62 9.76
N ASN A 138 -6.00 -11.94 8.63
CA ASN A 138 -4.60 -11.58 8.39
C ASN A 138 -4.40 -10.25 7.66
N LEU A 139 -5.48 -9.52 7.43
CA LEU A 139 -5.41 -8.23 6.76
C LEU A 139 -4.60 -7.23 7.60
N LYS A 140 -3.57 -6.62 6.98
CA LYS A 140 -2.70 -5.61 7.62
C LYS A 140 -2.83 -4.25 6.98
N ALA A 141 -3.18 -4.20 5.70
CA ALA A 141 -3.38 -2.99 4.94
C ALA A 141 -4.76 -2.98 4.26
N LEU A 142 -5.48 -1.89 4.42
CA LEU A 142 -6.83 -1.74 3.90
C LEU A 142 -6.98 -0.42 3.16
N TYR A 143 -7.54 -0.45 1.96
CA TYR A 143 -7.97 0.74 1.22
C TYR A 143 -9.46 0.67 0.93
N VAL A 144 -10.26 1.49 1.64
CA VAL A 144 -11.72 1.56 1.52
C VAL A 144 -12.19 3.02 1.48
N PRO A 145 -13.43 3.27 1.02
CA PRO A 145 -14.04 4.59 1.17
C PRO A 145 -14.31 4.88 2.65
N GLN A 146 -14.26 6.17 3.04
CA GLN A 146 -14.45 6.59 4.43
C GLN A 146 -15.75 6.06 5.05
N LEU A 147 -16.85 6.02 4.28
CA LEU A 147 -18.17 5.54 4.73
C LEU A 147 -18.18 4.09 5.23
N SER A 148 -17.19 3.27 4.86
CA SER A 148 -17.12 1.87 5.31
C SER A 148 -16.49 1.73 6.69
N LEU A 149 -15.79 2.77 7.19
CA LEU A 149 -14.97 2.67 8.39
C LEU A 149 -15.80 2.52 9.66
N ASP A 150 -16.97 3.16 9.76
CA ASP A 150 -17.85 3.05 10.93
C ASP A 150 -18.32 1.60 11.13
N VAL A 151 -18.73 0.95 10.04
CA VAL A 151 -19.22 -0.43 10.06
C VAL A 151 -18.10 -1.40 10.41
N ILE A 152 -16.91 -1.18 9.85
CA ILE A 152 -15.72 -1.98 10.20
C ILE A 152 -15.33 -1.76 11.66
N ALA A 153 -15.28 -0.52 12.14
CA ALA A 153 -14.94 -0.17 13.52
C ALA A 153 -15.91 -0.76 14.55
N ALA A 154 -17.18 -0.90 14.19
CA ALA A 154 -18.21 -1.49 15.04
C ALA A 154 -18.18 -3.03 15.08
N SER A 155 -17.43 -3.69 14.19
CA SER A 155 -17.39 -5.14 14.09
C SER A 155 -16.42 -5.77 15.09
N ALA A 156 -16.91 -6.72 15.90
CA ALA A 156 -16.08 -7.50 16.82
C ALA A 156 -15.05 -8.41 16.12
N HIS A 157 -15.22 -8.66 14.83
CA HIS A 157 -14.33 -9.51 14.02
C HIS A 157 -13.40 -8.69 13.10
N ALA A 158 -13.42 -7.36 13.19
CA ALA A 158 -12.58 -6.54 12.34
C ALA A 158 -11.07 -6.86 12.55
N PRO A 159 -10.31 -7.08 11.46
CA PRO A 159 -8.89 -7.37 11.57
C PRO A 159 -8.12 -6.15 12.10
N ARG A 160 -7.01 -6.42 12.79
CA ARG A 160 -6.10 -5.36 13.25
C ARG A 160 -5.31 -4.78 12.08
N ILE A 161 -5.70 -3.59 11.65
CA ILE A 161 -5.08 -2.87 10.55
C ILE A 161 -3.89 -2.06 11.05
N THR A 162 -2.79 -2.14 10.30
CA THR A 162 -1.55 -1.39 10.56
C THR A 162 -1.31 -0.29 9.53
N GLU A 163 -1.96 -0.39 8.39
CA GLU A 163 -1.87 0.57 7.29
C GLU A 163 -3.26 0.80 6.72
N LEU A 164 -3.75 2.03 6.80
CA LEU A 164 -5.08 2.39 6.36
C LEU A 164 -4.97 3.41 5.24
N ALA A 165 -5.78 3.24 4.22
CA ALA A 165 -5.89 4.15 3.10
C ALA A 165 -7.36 4.53 2.93
N VAL A 166 -7.62 5.83 2.82
CA VAL A 166 -8.98 6.36 2.81
C VAL A 166 -9.09 7.43 1.74
N ALA A 167 -10.14 7.31 0.92
CA ALA A 167 -10.63 8.39 0.09
C ALA A 167 -11.74 9.13 0.87
N PRO A 168 -11.51 10.37 1.34
CA PRO A 168 -12.52 11.18 1.98
C PRO A 168 -13.60 11.53 0.96
N SER A 169 -14.85 11.18 1.27
CA SER A 169 -16.01 11.33 0.39
C SER A 169 -16.64 12.73 0.47
N GLY A 170 -15.82 13.79 0.51
CA GLY A 170 -16.30 15.15 0.80
C GLY A 170 -16.78 15.37 2.25
N SER A 171 -16.85 14.31 3.05
CA SER A 171 -16.96 14.35 4.51
C SER A 171 -15.65 14.85 5.13
N GLN A 172 -15.77 15.59 6.23
CA GLN A 172 -14.62 16.20 6.90
C GLN A 172 -13.77 15.12 7.62
N LEU A 173 -12.43 15.29 7.61
CA LEU A 173 -11.50 14.35 8.26
C LEU A 173 -11.75 14.20 9.78
N HIS A 174 -12.43 15.16 10.42
CA HIS A 174 -12.76 15.08 11.84
C HIS A 174 -13.60 13.86 12.20
N GLN A 175 -14.31 13.26 11.23
CA GLN A 175 -15.04 12.00 11.44
C GLN A 175 -14.13 10.78 11.38
N LEU A 176 -13.02 10.85 10.65
CA LEU A 176 -12.05 9.76 10.53
C LEU A 176 -11.27 9.54 11.83
N PHE A 177 -10.80 10.61 12.46
CA PHE A 177 -9.89 10.49 13.61
C PHE A 177 -10.48 9.78 14.83
N PRO A 178 -11.75 10.03 15.22
CA PRO A 178 -12.41 9.23 16.26
C PRO A 178 -12.40 7.73 15.96
N LEU A 179 -12.56 7.35 14.68
CA LEU A 179 -12.55 5.94 14.26
C LEU A 179 -11.17 5.30 14.38
N LEU A 180 -10.09 6.07 14.23
CA LEU A 180 -8.73 5.56 14.45
C LEU A 180 -8.44 5.14 15.90
N SER A 181 -9.35 5.48 16.83
CA SER A 181 -9.31 5.02 18.22
C SER A 181 -10.00 3.67 18.44
N ALA A 182 -10.76 3.16 17.45
CA ALA A 182 -11.36 1.83 17.52
C ALA A 182 -10.28 0.74 17.57
N GLU A 183 -10.56 -0.40 18.22
CA GLU A 183 -9.56 -1.45 18.46
C GLU A 183 -8.89 -1.94 17.17
N CYS A 184 -9.68 -2.14 16.10
CA CYS A 184 -9.17 -2.61 14.81
C CYS A 184 -8.23 -1.60 14.12
N PHE A 185 -8.33 -0.30 14.43
CA PHE A 185 -7.52 0.78 13.85
C PHE A 185 -6.48 1.36 14.82
N ALA A 186 -6.50 0.97 16.10
CA ALA A 186 -5.53 1.43 17.09
C ALA A 186 -4.08 1.13 16.67
N GLY A 187 -3.88 0.01 15.96
CA GLY A 187 -2.58 -0.41 15.41
C GLY A 187 -2.14 0.33 14.14
N VAL A 188 -2.94 1.22 13.56
CA VAL A 188 -2.57 1.96 12.35
C VAL A 188 -1.34 2.83 12.62
N ARG A 189 -0.33 2.68 11.77
CA ARG A 189 0.93 3.45 11.79
C ARG A 189 1.12 4.26 10.51
N ARG A 190 0.48 3.84 9.41
CA ARG A 190 0.51 4.53 8.13
C ARG A 190 -0.91 4.85 7.71
N LEU A 191 -1.22 6.14 7.54
CA LEU A 191 -2.52 6.60 7.05
C LEU A 191 -2.34 7.28 5.69
N HIS A 192 -2.92 6.70 4.65
CA HIS A 192 -2.95 7.27 3.31
C HIS A 192 -4.23 8.06 3.11
N LEU A 193 -4.11 9.33 2.74
CA LEU A 193 -5.24 10.21 2.46
C LEU A 193 -5.23 10.60 0.99
N PHE A 194 -6.25 10.16 0.25
CA PHE A 194 -6.45 10.57 -1.14
C PHE A 194 -7.25 11.87 -1.21
N GLY A 195 -6.87 12.82 -2.05
CA GLY A 195 -7.68 14.04 -2.25
C GLY A 195 -7.86 14.91 -0.99
N ALA A 196 -7.03 14.71 0.04
CA ALA A 196 -7.00 15.61 1.19
C ALA A 196 -6.51 17.00 0.77
N VAL A 197 -6.89 18.02 1.55
CA VAL A 197 -6.42 19.39 1.39
C VAL A 197 -5.70 19.85 2.65
N PRO A 198 -4.77 20.83 2.57
CA PRO A 198 -3.96 21.26 3.71
C PRO A 198 -4.75 21.62 4.96
N ALA A 199 -5.91 22.27 4.79
CA ALA A 199 -6.78 22.69 5.88
C ALA A 199 -7.30 21.55 6.77
N MET A 200 -7.15 20.29 6.35
CA MET A 200 -7.61 19.12 7.11
C MET A 200 -6.53 18.55 8.06
N LEU A 201 -5.26 18.99 7.95
CA LEU A 201 -4.16 18.50 8.80
C LEU A 201 -4.26 18.86 10.29
N PRO A 202 -4.80 20.04 10.69
CA PRO A 202 -4.87 20.41 12.09
C PRO A 202 -5.74 19.51 12.97
N GLU A 203 -6.39 18.48 12.43
CA GLU A 203 -7.24 17.54 13.19
C GLU A 203 -6.49 16.26 13.60
N VAL A 204 -5.24 16.05 13.12
CA VAL A 204 -4.48 14.84 13.44
C VAL A 204 -3.79 14.97 14.80
N GLU A 205 -4.18 14.15 15.79
CA GLU A 205 -3.57 14.16 17.14
C GLU A 205 -2.68 12.93 17.45
N ARG A 206 -2.48 12.02 16.49
CA ARG A 206 -1.69 10.79 16.69
C ARG A 206 -0.22 10.94 16.33
N LYS A 207 0.63 11.03 17.34
CA LYS A 207 2.10 11.14 17.21
C LYS A 207 2.78 9.91 16.63
N ASP A 208 2.16 8.75 16.66
CA ASP A 208 2.72 7.49 16.15
C ASP A 208 2.34 7.23 14.69
N LEU A 209 1.73 8.21 14.02
CA LEU A 209 1.20 8.10 12.67
C LEU A 209 2.14 8.76 11.65
N THR A 210 2.57 7.96 10.67
CA THR A 210 3.08 8.48 9.40
C THR A 210 1.88 8.82 8.51
N LEU A 211 1.77 10.10 8.15
CA LEU A 211 0.72 10.57 7.25
C LEU A 211 1.22 10.58 5.81
N ILE A 212 0.49 9.90 4.92
CA ILE A 212 0.82 9.78 3.51
C ILE A 212 -0.28 10.49 2.73
N VAL A 213 0.01 11.70 2.29
CA VAL A 213 -0.94 12.51 1.53
C VAL A 213 -0.71 12.25 0.06
N ILE A 214 -1.74 11.75 -0.61
CA ILE A 214 -1.70 11.44 -2.03
C ILE A 214 -2.29 12.64 -2.76
N THR A 215 -1.39 13.43 -3.31
CA THR A 215 -1.70 14.72 -3.91
C THR A 215 -0.75 14.99 -5.06
N VAL A 216 -1.16 15.87 -5.96
CA VAL A 216 -0.27 16.32 -7.03
C VAL A 216 0.90 17.05 -6.37
N PRO A 217 2.16 16.63 -6.57
CA PRO A 217 3.29 17.20 -5.84
C PRO A 217 3.48 18.70 -6.08
N GLY A 218 2.95 19.23 -7.20
CA GLY A 218 2.91 20.66 -7.49
C GLY A 218 2.04 21.51 -6.53
N THR A 219 1.44 20.88 -5.51
CA THR A 219 0.69 21.54 -4.45
C THR A 219 1.49 21.75 -3.16
N ILE A 220 2.76 21.32 -3.10
CA ILE A 220 3.58 21.36 -1.86
C ILE A 220 3.54 22.71 -1.15
N GLN A 221 3.58 23.83 -1.87
CA GLN A 221 3.55 25.17 -1.29
C GLN A 221 2.29 25.44 -0.46
N TYR A 222 1.17 24.78 -0.77
CA TYR A 222 -0.07 24.89 -0.01
C TYR A 222 -0.05 23.99 1.23
N TRP A 223 0.73 22.91 1.21
CA TRP A 223 0.88 21.98 2.32
C TRP A 223 1.82 22.49 3.39
N LEU A 224 2.90 23.20 3.03
CA LEU A 224 3.92 23.61 4.00
C LEU A 224 3.37 24.42 5.20
N PRO A 225 2.49 25.43 5.05
CA PRO A 225 1.95 26.14 6.21
C PRO A 225 1.16 25.24 7.15
N ALA A 226 0.29 24.38 6.60
CA ALA A 226 -0.52 23.45 7.39
C ALA A 226 0.33 22.37 8.07
N LEU A 227 1.40 21.93 7.40
CA LEU A 227 2.35 21.01 7.98
C LEU A 227 3.11 21.66 9.13
N ASP A 228 3.55 22.91 8.99
CA ASP A 228 4.20 23.65 10.06
C ASP A 228 3.31 23.76 11.32
N GLU A 229 2.01 23.98 11.14
CA GLU A 229 1.03 23.94 12.24
C GLU A 229 0.85 22.52 12.84
N ALA A 230 0.99 21.48 12.03
CA ALA A 230 0.88 20.08 12.46
C ALA A 230 2.20 19.48 12.99
N ARG A 231 3.31 20.23 13.00
CA ARG A 231 4.68 19.71 13.24
C ARG A 231 4.89 19.02 14.58
N SER A 232 4.18 19.44 15.62
CA SER A 232 4.31 18.85 16.97
C SER A 232 3.56 17.52 17.12
N ARG A 233 2.80 17.12 16.11
CA ARG A 233 1.83 16.02 16.15
C ARG A 233 2.11 14.91 15.15
N LEU A 234 2.94 15.14 14.14
CA LEU A 234 3.25 14.18 13.09
C LEU A 234 4.74 13.82 13.14
N THR A 235 5.05 12.53 13.05
CA THR A 235 6.45 12.06 12.97
C THR A 235 7.00 12.11 11.56
N GLU A 236 6.13 11.97 10.57
CA GLU A 236 6.54 11.93 9.17
C GLU A 236 5.34 12.24 8.28
N VAL A 237 5.55 13.09 7.29
CA VAL A 237 4.58 13.35 6.23
C VAL A 237 5.20 13.02 4.89
N ARG A 238 4.46 12.29 4.06
CA ARG A 238 4.86 11.94 2.71
C ARG A 238 3.86 12.53 1.72
N LEU A 239 4.31 13.41 0.84
CA LEU A 239 3.51 13.86 -0.30
C LEU A 239 3.85 12.96 -1.49
N VAL A 240 2.90 12.15 -1.93
CA VAL A 240 3.11 11.14 -2.97
C VAL A 240 2.27 11.50 -4.18
N SER A 241 2.88 11.50 -5.38
CA SER A 241 2.18 11.82 -6.63
C SER A 241 1.08 10.85 -6.99
N SER A 242 1.30 9.57 -6.71
CA SER A 242 0.38 8.50 -7.05
C SER A 242 0.64 7.29 -6.16
N VAL A 243 -0.42 6.54 -5.92
CA VAL A 243 -0.33 5.23 -5.29
C VAL A 243 -0.94 4.24 -6.26
N PHE A 244 -0.19 3.20 -6.61
CA PHE A 244 -0.66 2.14 -7.49
C PHE A 244 -1.48 1.12 -6.67
N PRO A 245 -2.27 0.24 -7.30
CA PRO A 245 -2.94 -0.87 -6.64
C PRO A 245 -2.12 -1.49 -5.50
N LEU A 246 -2.78 -1.82 -4.39
CA LEU A 246 -2.17 -2.45 -3.22
C LEU A 246 -1.20 -1.58 -2.43
N LEU A 247 -1.38 -0.26 -2.49
CA LEU A 247 -0.58 0.72 -1.76
C LEU A 247 0.90 0.74 -2.15
N GLU A 248 1.22 0.22 -3.33
CA GLU A 248 2.55 0.36 -3.91
C GLU A 248 2.75 1.83 -4.30
N ARG A 249 3.55 2.53 -3.50
CA ARG A 249 3.92 3.92 -3.76
C ARG A 249 4.72 3.98 -5.04
N ARG A 250 4.23 4.75 -6.00
CA ARG A 250 4.93 5.02 -7.24
C ARG A 250 5.05 6.52 -7.43
N GLY A 251 6.02 6.85 -8.26
CA GLY A 251 6.29 8.21 -8.60
C GLY A 251 7.17 8.93 -7.60
N MET A 252 7.05 10.25 -7.60
CA MET A 252 7.84 11.10 -6.75
C MET A 252 7.23 11.22 -5.36
N GLU A 253 8.07 11.01 -4.34
CA GLU A 253 7.70 11.12 -2.93
C GLU A 253 8.53 12.23 -2.28
N LEU A 254 7.85 13.17 -1.62
CA LEU A 254 8.46 14.17 -0.77
C LEU A 254 8.28 13.74 0.68
N VAL A 255 9.34 13.26 1.30
CA VAL A 255 9.32 12.90 2.73
C VAL A 255 9.74 14.12 3.53
N LEU A 256 8.86 14.55 4.43
CA LEU A 256 9.10 15.59 5.41
C LEU A 256 9.21 14.91 6.77
N GLN A 257 10.33 15.17 7.45
CA GLN A 257 10.59 14.70 8.82
C GLN A 257 10.97 15.90 9.69
N PRO A 258 10.42 16.00 10.91
CA PRO A 258 10.89 16.99 11.87
C PRO A 258 12.32 16.64 12.32
N ASP A 259 13.17 17.64 12.50
CA ASP A 259 14.48 17.46 13.14
C ASP A 259 14.38 17.40 14.68
N GLU A 260 15.52 17.37 15.36
CA GLU A 260 15.59 17.38 16.84
C GLU A 260 14.91 18.62 17.45
N ASP A 261 14.93 19.75 16.73
CA ASP A 261 14.26 21.01 17.11
C ASP A 261 12.78 21.05 16.68
N ARG A 262 12.25 19.95 16.11
CA ARG A 262 10.91 19.84 15.53
C ARG A 262 10.59 20.81 14.39
N ARG A 263 11.61 21.27 13.67
CA ARG A 263 11.43 22.00 12.41
C ARG A 263 11.33 21.00 11.26
N TRP A 264 10.44 21.21 10.30
CA TRP A 264 10.33 20.36 9.10
C TRP A 264 11.55 20.57 8.21
N ASN A 265 12.60 19.85 8.52
CA ASN A 265 13.94 20.28 8.14
C ASN A 265 14.60 19.36 7.12
N ARG A 266 14.07 18.14 6.95
CA ARG A 266 14.54 17.21 5.93
C ARG A 266 13.47 17.02 4.86
N LEU A 267 13.79 17.41 3.64
CA LEU A 267 13.09 17.00 2.43
C LEU A 267 13.87 15.85 1.79
N GLU A 268 13.25 14.68 1.67
CA GLU A 268 13.78 13.59 0.85
C GLU A 268 12.96 13.49 -0.43
N VAL A 269 13.61 13.71 -1.57
CA VAL A 269 12.99 13.53 -2.88
C VAL A 269 13.31 12.13 -3.37
N ARG A 270 12.28 11.27 -3.39
CA ARG A 270 12.38 9.94 -3.98
C ARG A 270 11.77 9.92 -5.36
N TRP A 271 12.31 9.08 -6.23
CA TRP A 271 11.86 8.96 -7.63
C TRP A 271 11.61 7.50 -7.96
N SER A 272 10.71 7.26 -8.89
CA SER A 272 10.52 5.96 -9.50
C SER A 272 10.81 6.00 -11.01
N GLU A 273 11.06 4.82 -11.58
CA GLU A 273 11.21 4.66 -13.03
C GLU A 273 9.95 5.04 -13.82
N HIS A 274 8.79 5.05 -13.16
CA HIS A 274 7.49 5.28 -13.76
C HIS A 274 7.08 6.76 -13.81
N ASP A 275 7.96 7.68 -13.36
CA ASP A 275 7.67 9.11 -13.34
C ASP A 275 7.79 9.77 -14.72
N GLU A 276 6.75 10.52 -15.12
CA GLU A 276 6.78 11.35 -16.31
C GLU A 276 7.73 12.56 -16.15
N ALA A 277 8.54 12.83 -17.17
CA ALA A 277 9.50 13.95 -17.15
C ALA A 277 8.84 15.32 -16.86
N ARG A 278 7.63 15.55 -17.39
CA ARG A 278 6.87 16.79 -17.17
C ARG A 278 6.50 16.99 -15.70
N LEU A 279 6.07 15.93 -15.02
CA LEU A 279 5.72 15.98 -13.61
C LEU A 279 6.94 16.35 -12.76
N ARG A 280 8.09 15.73 -13.07
CA ARG A 280 9.36 16.03 -12.41
C ARG A 280 9.78 17.50 -12.61
N ASP A 281 9.66 18.03 -13.82
CA ASP A 281 9.98 19.45 -14.12
C ASP A 281 9.08 20.42 -13.34
N ALA A 282 7.78 20.15 -13.30
CA ALA A 282 6.81 20.95 -12.56
C ALA A 282 7.16 20.99 -11.07
N ILE A 283 7.62 19.87 -10.51
CA ILE A 283 8.05 19.80 -9.11
C ILE A 283 9.30 20.62 -8.87
N ILE A 284 10.34 20.45 -9.69
CA ILE A 284 11.58 21.24 -9.53
C ILE A 284 11.26 22.73 -9.51
N HIS A 285 10.38 23.16 -10.42
CA HIS A 285 9.96 24.55 -10.47
C HIS A 285 9.27 24.99 -9.17
N ARG A 286 8.40 24.16 -8.59
CA ARG A 286 7.72 24.45 -7.31
C ARG A 286 8.67 24.41 -6.10
N LEU A 287 9.63 23.49 -6.07
CA LEU A 287 10.68 23.48 -5.04
C LEU A 287 11.50 24.77 -5.07
N GLY A 288 11.75 25.32 -6.27
CA GLY A 288 12.40 26.62 -6.41
C GLY A 288 11.55 27.83 -5.99
N GLN A 289 10.26 27.65 -5.69
CA GLN A 289 9.38 28.71 -5.19
C GLN A 289 9.19 28.66 -3.67
N LEU A 290 9.82 27.72 -2.98
CA LEU A 290 9.70 27.62 -1.53
C LEU A 290 10.29 28.88 -0.86
N PRO A 291 9.69 29.35 0.25
CA PRO A 291 10.24 30.45 1.03
C PRO A 291 11.61 30.11 1.63
N VAL A 292 12.49 31.10 1.74
CA VAL A 292 13.80 30.96 2.41
C VAL A 292 13.61 30.44 3.84
N GLY A 293 14.45 29.50 4.28
CA GLY A 293 14.36 28.88 5.60
C GLY A 293 13.25 27.84 5.77
N SER A 294 12.49 27.53 4.70
CA SER A 294 11.45 26.49 4.77
C SER A 294 11.99 25.06 4.79
N LEU A 295 13.27 24.88 4.48
CA LEU A 295 13.98 23.59 4.47
C LEU A 295 15.39 23.82 5.00
N SER A 296 16.00 22.80 5.62
CA SER A 296 17.40 22.88 6.08
C SER A 296 18.30 21.79 5.51
N ARG A 297 17.70 20.67 5.07
CA ARG A 297 18.36 19.48 4.55
C ARG A 297 17.59 18.94 3.36
N LEU A 298 18.31 18.63 2.29
CA LEU A 298 17.77 18.01 1.10
C LEU A 298 18.53 16.73 0.80
N SER A 299 17.79 15.64 0.62
CA SER A 299 18.33 14.31 0.29
C SER A 299 17.61 13.72 -0.92
N PHE A 300 18.29 12.83 -1.63
CA PHE A 300 17.80 12.24 -2.89
C PHE A 300 17.89 10.72 -2.83
N VAL A 301 16.79 10.05 -3.19
CA VAL A 301 16.76 8.58 -3.28
C VAL A 301 16.26 8.19 -4.67
N GLY A 302 17.21 7.91 -5.57
CA GLY A 302 16.93 7.45 -6.93
C GLY A 302 16.55 5.96 -7.00
N PRO A 303 15.87 5.52 -8.08
CA PRO A 303 15.73 4.10 -8.36
C PRO A 303 17.11 3.47 -8.56
N PRO A 304 17.30 2.19 -8.21
CA PRO A 304 18.59 1.51 -8.29
C PRO A 304 19.06 1.21 -9.71
N THR A 305 18.36 1.68 -10.75
CA THR A 305 18.62 1.31 -12.14
C THR A 305 19.34 2.40 -12.93
N ALA A 306 20.17 1.96 -13.87
CA ALA A 306 20.98 2.82 -14.74
C ALA A 306 20.16 3.63 -15.77
N GLN A 307 18.85 3.40 -15.86
CA GLN A 307 17.98 4.10 -16.83
C GLN A 307 17.65 5.54 -16.41
N PHE A 308 17.96 5.92 -15.16
CA PHE A 308 17.67 7.25 -14.65
C PHE A 308 18.96 8.01 -14.29
N ASP A 309 19.16 9.16 -14.95
CA ASP A 309 20.30 10.05 -14.68
C ASP A 309 20.07 10.86 -13.39
N VAL A 310 20.29 10.19 -12.25
CA VAL A 310 20.16 10.77 -10.90
C VAL A 310 21.02 12.03 -10.77
N ALA A 311 22.21 12.05 -11.37
CA ALA A 311 23.15 13.16 -11.26
C ALA A 311 22.61 14.42 -11.95
N ARG A 312 22.10 14.30 -13.17
CA ARG A 312 21.46 15.41 -13.88
C ARG A 312 20.26 15.95 -13.12
N TRP A 313 19.43 15.08 -12.57
CA TRP A 313 18.26 15.50 -11.81
C TRP A 313 18.64 16.18 -10.49
N LYS A 314 19.59 15.63 -9.74
CA LYS A 314 20.15 16.24 -8.53
C LYS A 314 20.62 17.67 -8.81
N THR A 315 21.42 17.86 -9.85
CA THR A 315 21.92 19.20 -10.26
C THR A 315 20.79 20.19 -10.53
N ARG A 316 19.72 19.76 -11.21
CA ARG A 316 18.57 20.63 -11.51
C ARG A 316 17.80 21.02 -10.26
N VAL A 317 17.60 20.09 -9.32
CA VAL A 317 16.95 20.39 -8.04
C VAL A 317 17.79 21.38 -7.25
N LEU A 318 19.09 21.10 -7.10
CA LEU A 318 20.03 21.97 -6.37
C LEU A 318 20.05 23.38 -6.93
N HIS A 319 20.07 23.51 -8.26
CA HIS A 319 19.98 24.82 -8.91
C HIS A 319 18.66 25.54 -8.59
N ALA A 320 17.53 24.81 -8.59
CA ALA A 320 16.22 25.40 -8.30
C ALA A 320 16.09 25.87 -6.85
N VAL A 321 16.68 25.16 -5.89
CA VAL A 321 16.58 25.47 -4.45
C VAL A 321 17.77 26.27 -3.90
N ARG A 322 18.65 26.78 -4.76
CA ARG A 322 19.91 27.44 -4.35
C ARG A 322 19.70 28.64 -3.40
N HIS A 323 18.55 29.28 -3.46
CA HIS A 323 18.20 30.43 -2.62
C HIS A 323 17.77 30.03 -1.20
N LEU A 324 17.60 28.74 -0.92
CA LEU A 324 17.14 28.24 0.38
C LEU A 324 18.25 28.03 1.41
N ASP A 325 19.52 28.20 1.05
CA ASP A 325 20.70 28.04 1.94
C ASP A 325 20.73 26.68 2.69
N LEU A 326 20.66 25.58 1.92
CA LEU A 326 20.49 24.22 2.44
C LEU A 326 21.80 23.50 2.70
N ALA A 327 21.83 22.67 3.75
CA ALA A 327 22.78 21.57 3.84
C ALA A 327 22.37 20.45 2.86
N ILE A 328 23.32 19.96 2.07
CA ILE A 328 23.09 18.92 1.05
C ILE A 328 23.79 17.64 1.50
N ASP A 329 23.03 16.55 1.63
CA ASP A 329 23.54 15.21 1.94
C ASP A 329 23.51 14.28 0.71
#